data_AF-A0A978TJ88-F1
#
_entry.id   AF-A0A978TJ88-F1
#
_cell.length_a   1.000
_cell.length_b   1.000
_cell.length_c   1.000
_cell.angle_alpha   90.00
_cell.angle_beta   90.00
_cell.angle_gamma   90.00
#
_symmetry.space_group_name_H-M   'P 1'
#
loop_
_entity.id
_entity.type
_entity.pdbx_description
1 polymer ?
#
loop_
_entity_poly.entity_id
_entity_poly.type
_entity_poly.pdbx_seq_one_letter_code
_entity_poly.pdbx_strand_id
1 'polypeptide(L)'
;MSTLCSIMQRRSLVYSVLGVAIAVLLIAFPLATHSLAQRSTSASPPLRNLVQEFDPVIMPEATAYSVFTTNPDTPHQVWYRISGGDALFRQRLRVFVENASPRPQNQLPPESALRQEITTNAPTGWFVFPSETGIFTYYFDGDHRTTPNSPWENAFGLKVKRTRFSNGNLYELGFEDQASLDDYNDLELQVAIVQPS
;
A
#
# COMPACT_ATOMS: atom_id res chain seq x y z
N MET A 1 42.81 63.69 27.21
CA MET A 1 42.33 63.55 25.81
C MET A 1 42.96 62.31 25.21
N SER A 2 42.16 61.28 24.92
CA SER A 2 42.32 60.33 23.79
C SER A 2 41.33 59.19 23.95
N THR A 3 40.12 59.49 23.50
CA THR A 3 39.10 58.55 23.05
C THR A 3 39.65 57.83 21.81
N LEU A 4 39.51 56.50 21.71
CA LEU A 4 39.42 55.68 20.49
C LEU A 4 40.05 54.29 20.71
N CYS A 5 39.33 53.38 21.37
CA CYS A 5 39.49 51.94 21.09
C CYS A 5 38.25 51.18 21.57
N SER A 6 37.12 51.34 20.86
CA SER A 6 35.98 50.44 21.03
C SER A 6 35.05 50.51 19.82
N ILE A 7 35.59 50.22 18.63
CA ILE A 7 34.77 50.06 17.42
C ILE A 7 35.30 48.87 16.60
N MET A 8 35.58 47.72 17.22
CA MET A 8 35.90 46.50 16.46
C MET A 8 35.30 45.20 17.03
N GLN A 9 34.27 45.27 17.89
CA GLN A 9 33.64 44.06 18.45
C GLN A 9 32.11 43.99 18.32
N ARG A 10 31.50 44.81 17.45
CA ARG A 10 30.03 44.83 17.26
C ARG A 10 29.55 44.50 15.85
N ARG A 11 30.35 43.81 15.04
CA ARG A 11 29.94 43.43 13.66
C ARG A 11 30.02 41.94 13.34
N SER A 12 30.47 41.09 14.26
CA SER A 12 30.63 39.65 13.99
C SER A 12 29.47 38.77 14.47
N LEU A 13 28.49 39.33 15.19
CA LEU A 13 27.40 38.55 15.80
C LEU A 13 26.06 38.62 15.04
N VAL A 14 25.95 39.48 14.03
CA VAL A 14 24.68 39.69 13.29
C VAL A 14 24.58 38.84 12.02
N TYR A 15 25.69 38.31 11.51
CA TYR A 15 25.69 37.48 10.29
C TYR A 15 25.66 35.96 10.56
N SER A 16 25.91 35.52 11.79
CA SER A 16 25.87 34.09 12.16
C SER A 16 24.47 33.59 12.53
N VAL A 17 23.55 34.48 12.92
CA VAL A 17 22.17 34.10 13.25
C VAL A 17 21.26 34.07 12.02
N LEU A 18 21.58 34.87 10.98
CA LEU A 18 20.78 34.91 9.75
C LEU A 18 21.08 33.75 8.79
N GLY A 19 22.32 33.22 8.80
CA GLY A 19 22.71 32.08 7.95
C GLY A 19 22.13 30.73 8.41
N VAL A 20 21.94 30.55 9.72
CA VAL A 20 21.38 29.30 10.27
C VAL A 20 19.86 29.25 10.12
N ALA A 21 19.16 30.39 10.15
CA ALA A 21 17.72 30.44 9.96
C ALA A 21 17.28 30.06 8.53
N ILE A 22 18.09 30.36 7.51
CA ILE A 22 17.78 30.00 6.11
C ILE A 22 18.13 28.54 5.81
N ALA A 23 19.16 27.98 6.44
CA ALA A 23 19.52 26.56 6.29
C ALA A 23 18.51 25.62 6.99
N VAL A 24 17.91 26.04 8.10
CA VAL A 24 16.88 25.24 8.79
C VAL A 24 15.53 25.29 8.06
N LEU A 25 15.22 26.37 7.32
CA LEU A 25 13.97 26.48 6.57
C LEU A 25 13.93 25.63 5.29
N LEU A 26 15.09 25.20 4.76
CA LEU A 26 15.18 24.37 3.55
C LEU A 26 15.17 22.85 3.83
N ILE A 27 15.27 22.43 5.09
CA ILE A 27 15.17 21.00 5.49
C ILE A 27 13.73 20.64 5.89
N ALA A 28 12.86 21.65 6.07
CA ALA A 28 11.44 21.47 6.28
C ALA A 28 10.65 21.62 4.96
N PHE A 29 11.14 21.01 3.88
CA PHE A 29 10.16 20.48 2.94
C PHE A 29 9.44 19.39 3.72
N PRO A 30 8.12 19.47 3.98
CA PRO A 30 7.41 18.24 4.22
C PRO A 30 7.75 17.41 2.98
N LEU A 31 8.44 16.28 3.17
CA LEU A 31 8.16 15.12 2.36
C LEU A 31 6.65 15.00 2.46
N ALA A 32 5.95 15.64 1.54
CA ALA A 32 4.56 15.42 1.29
C ALA A 32 4.60 13.96 0.89
N THR A 33 4.42 13.09 1.89
CA THR A 33 3.87 11.79 1.68
C THR A 33 2.62 12.14 0.90
N HIS A 34 2.69 11.94 -0.42
CA HIS A 34 1.50 11.81 -1.22
C HIS A 34 0.82 10.59 -0.60
N SER A 35 0.08 10.79 0.49
CA SER A 35 -1.12 10.04 0.74
C SER A 35 -1.96 10.39 -0.47
N LEU A 36 -1.76 9.62 -1.54
CA LEU A 36 -2.73 9.54 -2.62
C LEU A 36 -4.03 9.32 -1.87
N ALA A 37 -4.89 10.35 -1.89
CA ALA A 37 -6.00 10.48 -0.96
C ALA A 37 -6.97 9.32 -1.20
N GLN A 38 -6.71 8.22 -0.51
CA GLN A 38 -7.45 6.99 -0.66
C GLN A 38 -8.78 7.22 0.04
N ARG A 39 -9.83 7.38 -0.76
CA ARG A 39 -11.18 7.57 -0.21
C ARG A 39 -11.71 6.20 0.19
N SER A 40 -12.20 6.10 1.42
CA SER A 40 -13.07 5.00 1.80
C SER A 40 -14.49 5.31 1.29
N THR A 41 -15.13 4.35 0.65
CA THR A 41 -16.48 4.48 0.10
C THR A 41 -17.28 3.19 0.31
N SER A 42 -18.59 3.34 0.46
CA SER A 42 -19.53 2.21 0.45
C SER A 42 -19.91 1.78 -0.98
N ALA A 43 -19.58 2.58 -1.99
CA ALA A 43 -19.82 2.24 -3.39
C ALA A 43 -18.96 1.06 -3.83
N SER A 44 -19.51 0.18 -4.64
CA SER A 44 -18.78 -0.91 -5.29
C SER A 44 -17.94 -0.40 -6.47
N PRO A 45 -16.83 -1.07 -6.82
CA PRO A 45 -16.07 -0.75 -8.02
C PRO A 45 -16.96 -0.85 -9.26
N PRO A 46 -16.85 0.08 -10.23
CA PRO A 46 -17.71 0.13 -11.42
C PRO A 46 -17.29 -0.91 -12.47
N LEU A 47 -17.23 -2.19 -12.08
CA LEU A 47 -17.04 -3.31 -13.00
C LEU A 47 -18.32 -3.52 -13.84
N ARG A 48 -18.14 -3.84 -15.12
CA ARG A 48 -19.22 -3.99 -16.10
C ARG A 48 -19.64 -5.45 -16.25
N ASN A 49 -19.81 -5.93 -17.47
CA ASN A 49 -20.32 -7.26 -17.74
C ASN A 49 -19.27 -8.31 -17.37
N LEU A 50 -19.71 -9.35 -16.67
CA LEU A 50 -18.91 -10.54 -16.42
C LEU A 50 -18.51 -11.16 -17.76
N VAL A 51 -17.22 -11.45 -17.92
CA VAL A 51 -16.68 -12.14 -19.10
C VAL A 51 -16.31 -13.57 -18.76
N GLN A 52 -15.62 -13.78 -17.63
CA GLN A 52 -15.11 -15.09 -17.25
C GLN A 52 -14.80 -15.17 -15.76
N GLU A 53 -15.13 -16.29 -15.13
CA GLU A 53 -14.60 -16.67 -13.83
C GLU A 53 -13.49 -17.71 -14.02
N PHE A 54 -12.40 -17.56 -13.25
CA PHE A 54 -11.31 -18.53 -13.21
C PHE A 54 -11.39 -19.35 -11.92
N ASP A 55 -10.90 -20.58 -11.98
CA ASP A 55 -10.74 -21.40 -10.78
C ASP A 55 -9.73 -20.75 -9.82
N PRO A 56 -9.92 -20.89 -8.49
CA PRO A 56 -8.95 -20.43 -7.52
C PRO A 56 -7.60 -21.12 -7.68
N VAL A 57 -6.52 -20.34 -7.51
CA VAL A 57 -5.15 -20.83 -7.46
C VAL A 57 -4.66 -20.72 -6.02
N ILE A 58 -4.09 -21.81 -5.51
CA ILE A 58 -3.43 -21.85 -4.20
C ILE A 58 -1.94 -21.66 -4.43
N MET A 59 -1.34 -20.73 -3.68
CA MET A 59 0.07 -20.38 -3.69
C MET A 59 0.62 -20.61 -2.28
N PRO A 60 1.09 -21.84 -1.98
CA PRO A 60 1.76 -22.13 -0.72
C PRO A 60 2.99 -21.22 -0.57
N GLU A 61 3.29 -20.81 0.66
CA GLU A 61 4.44 -19.95 0.99
C GLU A 61 4.38 -18.52 0.41
N ALA A 62 3.33 -18.16 -0.33
CA ALA A 62 3.13 -16.81 -0.80
C ALA A 62 2.64 -15.91 0.33
N THR A 63 3.43 -14.88 0.66
CA THR A 63 3.12 -13.91 1.72
C THR A 63 2.29 -12.72 1.21
N ALA A 64 2.34 -12.47 -0.11
CA ALA A 64 1.71 -11.32 -0.75
C ALA A 64 1.26 -11.64 -2.18
N TYR A 65 0.38 -10.80 -2.72
CA TYR A 65 -0.05 -10.84 -4.12
C TYR A 65 0.12 -9.48 -4.78
N SER A 66 0.48 -9.49 -6.07
CA SER A 66 0.55 -8.27 -6.89
C SER A 66 -0.53 -8.26 -7.97
N VAL A 67 -1.22 -7.14 -8.11
CA VAL A 67 -2.03 -6.82 -9.30
C VAL A 67 -1.42 -5.65 -10.04
N PHE A 68 -1.38 -5.74 -11.36
CA PHE A 68 -0.67 -4.78 -12.20
C PHE A 68 -1.36 -4.59 -13.55
N THR A 69 -1.07 -3.46 -14.19
CA THR A 69 -1.42 -3.22 -15.60
C THR A 69 -0.30 -3.67 -16.52
N THR A 70 -0.67 -4.12 -17.72
CA THR A 70 0.29 -4.45 -18.79
C THR A 70 0.25 -3.46 -19.95
N ASN A 71 -0.80 -2.64 -20.05
CA ASN A 71 -0.92 -1.61 -21.08
C ASN A 71 -0.60 -0.24 -20.47
N PRO A 72 0.50 0.42 -20.89
CA PRO A 72 0.86 1.73 -20.37
C PRO A 72 -0.10 2.85 -20.80
N ASP A 73 -0.86 2.66 -21.89
CA ASP A 73 -1.66 3.72 -22.50
C ASP A 73 -3.10 3.76 -21.97
N THR A 74 -3.54 2.72 -21.26
CA THR A 74 -4.92 2.63 -20.75
C THR A 74 -4.96 3.12 -19.30
N PRO A 75 -5.73 4.18 -19.00
CA PRO A 75 -5.97 4.60 -17.63
C PRO A 75 -6.58 3.46 -16.81
N HIS A 76 -6.25 3.41 -15.53
CA HIS A 76 -6.80 2.42 -14.61
C HIS A 76 -7.00 3.01 -13.22
N GLN A 77 -7.86 2.36 -12.45
CA GLN A 77 -8.10 2.67 -11.05
C GLN A 77 -8.21 1.39 -10.25
N VAL A 78 -7.49 1.31 -9.13
CA VAL A 78 -7.53 0.17 -8.21
C VAL A 78 -8.41 0.48 -7.02
N TRP A 79 -9.27 -0.48 -6.73
CA TRP A 79 -10.18 -0.51 -5.59
C TRP A 79 -9.84 -1.73 -4.77
N TYR A 80 -9.85 -1.63 -3.44
CA TYR A 80 -9.68 -2.80 -2.60
C TYR A 80 -10.45 -2.68 -1.28
N ARG A 81 -10.74 -3.81 -0.64
CA ARG A 81 -11.28 -3.86 0.71
C ARG A 81 -10.87 -5.16 1.40
N ILE A 82 -10.94 -5.16 2.72
CA ILE A 82 -11.06 -6.40 3.47
C ILE A 82 -12.54 -6.82 3.37
N SER A 83 -12.79 -7.98 2.77
CA SER A 83 -14.14 -8.54 2.66
C SER A 83 -14.56 -9.30 3.90
N GLY A 84 -13.60 -9.76 4.70
CA GLY A 84 -13.83 -10.46 5.95
C GLY A 84 -12.61 -11.23 6.40
N GLY A 85 -12.84 -12.15 7.32
CA GLY A 85 -11.90 -13.17 7.74
C GLY A 85 -12.33 -13.82 9.05
N ASP A 86 -11.94 -15.07 9.25
CA ASP A 86 -12.20 -15.86 10.45
C ASP A 86 -10.87 -16.40 10.99
N ALA A 87 -10.16 -15.54 11.73
CA ALA A 87 -8.82 -15.84 12.21
C ALA A 87 -8.78 -15.98 13.73
N LEU A 88 -7.96 -16.91 14.20
CA LEU A 88 -7.57 -16.98 15.61
C LEU A 88 -6.56 -15.89 15.97
N PHE A 89 -5.68 -15.52 15.03
CA PHE A 89 -4.66 -14.51 15.26
C PHE A 89 -5.05 -13.14 14.74
N ARG A 90 -4.34 -12.11 15.23
CA ARG A 90 -4.54 -10.75 14.74
C ARG A 90 -3.96 -10.64 13.35
N GLN A 91 -4.77 -10.18 12.40
CA GLN A 91 -4.38 -9.98 11.02
C GLN A 91 -3.93 -8.55 10.73
N ARG A 92 -3.10 -8.39 9.71
CA ARG A 92 -2.69 -7.11 9.16
C ARG A 92 -2.54 -7.18 7.65
N LEU A 93 -3.20 -6.25 6.97
CA LEU A 93 -2.98 -5.93 5.58
C LEU A 93 -1.98 -4.77 5.45
N ARG A 94 -0.93 -4.95 4.64
CA ARG A 94 -0.05 -3.89 4.15
C ARG A 94 -0.22 -3.74 2.64
N VAL A 95 -0.33 -2.50 2.17
CA VAL A 95 -0.51 -2.20 0.75
C VAL A 95 0.60 -1.30 0.25
N PHE A 96 1.21 -1.69 -0.86
CA PHE A 96 2.33 -0.99 -1.51
C PHE A 96 2.02 -0.70 -2.97
N VAL A 97 2.65 0.33 -3.53
CA VAL A 97 2.46 0.73 -4.94
C VAL A 97 3.79 1.15 -5.56
N GLU A 98 4.11 0.59 -6.72
CA GLU A 98 5.27 0.93 -7.53
C GLU A 98 4.83 1.31 -8.95
N ASN A 99 5.44 2.34 -9.54
CA ASN A 99 5.33 2.63 -10.98
C ASN A 99 6.38 1.79 -11.74
N ALA A 100 6.20 0.48 -11.70
CA ALA A 100 7.08 -0.51 -12.29
C ALA A 100 6.32 -1.81 -12.58
N SER A 101 6.93 -2.68 -13.39
CA SER A 101 6.48 -4.06 -13.58
C SER A 101 6.55 -4.85 -12.26
N PRO A 102 5.71 -5.90 -12.09
CA PRO A 102 5.66 -6.65 -10.84
C PRO A 102 6.98 -7.35 -10.53
N ARG A 103 7.36 -7.33 -9.26
CA ARG A 103 8.46 -8.14 -8.75
C ARG A 103 8.13 -9.64 -8.77
N PRO A 104 9.12 -10.51 -8.92
CA PRO A 104 8.95 -11.95 -8.70
C PRO A 104 8.41 -12.26 -7.29
N GLN A 105 7.63 -13.34 -7.16
CA GLN A 105 6.99 -13.74 -5.89
C GLN A 105 7.97 -13.88 -4.72
N ASN A 106 9.18 -14.37 -4.97
CA ASN A 106 10.22 -14.54 -3.96
C ASN A 106 10.92 -13.23 -3.51
N GLN A 107 10.48 -12.08 -4.05
CA GLN A 107 10.93 -10.75 -3.66
C GLN A 107 9.80 -9.92 -3.05
N LEU A 108 8.71 -10.57 -2.64
CA LEU A 108 7.60 -9.93 -1.94
C LEU A 108 7.70 -10.16 -0.42
N PRO A 109 7.20 -9.22 0.40
CA PRO A 109 6.67 -7.90 0.02
C PRO A 109 7.76 -6.96 -0.52
N PRO A 110 7.40 -5.97 -1.37
CA PRO A 110 8.38 -5.06 -1.95
C PRO A 110 8.98 -4.14 -0.89
N GLU A 111 10.26 -3.79 -1.02
CA GLU A 111 10.92 -2.72 -0.22
C GLU A 111 10.51 -1.31 -0.68
N SER A 112 9.24 -1.12 -1.02
CA SER A 112 8.69 0.15 -1.49
C SER A 112 7.94 0.90 -0.39
N ALA A 113 7.57 2.15 -0.66
CA ALA A 113 6.84 2.96 0.31
C ALA A 113 5.47 2.34 0.62
N LEU A 114 5.25 2.03 1.90
CA LEU A 114 3.96 1.61 2.43
C LEU A 114 2.91 2.70 2.18
N ARG A 115 1.80 2.33 1.55
CA ARG A 115 0.67 3.23 1.28
C ARG A 115 -0.41 3.12 2.33
N GLN A 116 -0.66 1.92 2.83
CA GLN A 116 -1.68 1.68 3.83
C GLN A 116 -1.30 0.48 4.70
N GLU A 117 -1.61 0.60 5.99
CA GLU A 117 -1.60 -0.50 6.94
C GLU A 117 -2.98 -0.59 7.60
N ILE A 118 -3.56 -1.79 7.70
CA ILE A 118 -4.85 -2.04 8.34
C ILE A 118 -4.72 -3.29 9.20
N THR A 119 -4.97 -3.17 10.51
CA THR A 119 -4.76 -4.25 11.50
C THR A 119 -6.08 -4.88 11.96
N THR A 120 -6.96 -5.22 11.01
CA THR A 120 -8.24 -5.88 11.26
C THR A 120 -8.51 -6.88 10.12
N ASN A 121 -9.27 -7.94 10.41
CA ASN A 121 -9.90 -8.81 9.42
C ASN A 121 -11.42 -8.59 9.33
N ALA A 122 -11.98 -7.66 10.12
CA ALA A 122 -13.37 -7.26 9.95
C ALA A 122 -13.59 -6.59 8.58
N PRO A 123 -14.75 -6.81 7.93
CA PRO A 123 -15.05 -6.19 6.64
C PRO A 123 -14.93 -4.67 6.67
N THR A 124 -14.35 -4.09 5.61
CA THR A 124 -14.22 -2.63 5.42
C THR A 124 -15.06 -2.12 4.25
N GLY A 125 -15.19 -0.80 4.17
CA GLY A 125 -15.55 -0.14 2.91
C GLY A 125 -14.46 -0.33 1.86
N TRP A 126 -14.75 0.10 0.63
CA TRP A 126 -13.80 0.13 -0.47
C TRP A 126 -12.85 1.30 -0.34
N PHE A 127 -11.57 1.01 -0.39
CA PHE A 127 -10.50 1.95 -0.58
C PHE A 127 -10.23 2.15 -2.06
N VAL A 128 -10.02 3.39 -2.47
CA VAL A 128 -9.87 3.75 -3.88
C VAL A 128 -8.59 4.53 -4.10
N PHE A 129 -7.69 4.01 -4.93
CA PHE A 129 -6.53 4.78 -5.41
C PHE A 129 -6.96 5.80 -6.47
N PRO A 130 -6.19 6.88 -6.68
CA PRO A 130 -6.37 7.76 -7.83
C PRO A 130 -6.30 6.98 -9.15
N SER A 131 -6.90 7.54 -10.20
CA SER A 131 -6.74 6.99 -11.54
C SER A 131 -5.32 7.28 -12.01
N GLU A 132 -4.65 6.26 -12.54
CA GLU A 132 -3.28 6.33 -13.04
C GLU A 132 -3.21 5.88 -14.50
N THR A 133 -2.19 6.35 -15.22
CA THR A 133 -1.84 5.88 -16.58
C THR A 133 -0.38 5.46 -16.57
N GLY A 134 -0.06 4.33 -17.20
CA GLY A 134 1.26 3.70 -17.15
C GLY A 134 1.23 2.30 -16.55
N ILE A 135 2.42 1.78 -16.26
CA ILE A 135 2.60 0.47 -15.64
C ILE A 135 2.74 0.66 -14.13
N PHE A 136 1.69 0.32 -13.40
CA PHE A 136 1.71 0.32 -11.93
C PHE A 136 1.48 -1.09 -11.42
N THR A 137 2.18 -1.40 -10.33
CA THR A 137 1.97 -2.63 -9.56
C THR A 137 1.53 -2.28 -8.15
N TYR A 138 0.46 -2.92 -7.70
CA TYR A 138 -0.11 -2.79 -6.37
C TYR A 138 0.07 -4.12 -5.65
N TYR A 139 0.71 -4.09 -4.49
CA TYR A 139 1.02 -5.27 -3.71
C TYR A 139 0.17 -5.30 -2.45
N PHE A 140 -0.41 -6.46 -2.16
CA PHE A 140 -1.24 -6.74 -0.99
C PHE A 140 -0.57 -7.83 -0.20
N ASP A 141 -0.10 -7.47 1.00
CA ASP A 141 0.72 -8.30 1.86
C ASP A 141 -0.03 -8.58 3.17
N GLY A 142 -0.16 -9.85 3.51
CA GLY A 142 -0.90 -10.34 4.66
C GLY A 142 0.05 -10.86 5.72
N ASP A 143 -0.05 -10.33 6.94
CA ASP A 143 0.68 -10.82 8.10
C ASP A 143 -0.28 -11.12 9.24
N HIS A 144 0.20 -11.91 10.19
CA HIS A 144 -0.48 -12.18 11.43
C HIS A 144 0.43 -11.97 12.63
N ARG A 145 -0.16 -11.94 13.83
CA ARG A 145 0.57 -12.08 15.09
C ARG A 145 -0.30 -12.73 16.15
N THR A 146 0.32 -13.61 16.92
CA THR A 146 -0.34 -14.39 17.98
C THR A 146 -0.87 -13.52 19.12
N THR A 147 -0.15 -12.45 19.48
CA THR A 147 -0.53 -11.54 20.58
C THR A 147 -0.25 -10.08 20.21
N PRO A 148 -0.80 -9.08 20.94
CA PRO A 148 -0.51 -7.67 20.68
C PRO A 148 0.97 -7.26 20.79
N ASN A 149 1.80 -8.06 21.46
CA ASN A 149 3.22 -7.77 21.68
C ASN A 149 4.15 -8.71 20.90
N SER A 150 3.61 -9.75 20.27
CA SER A 150 4.39 -10.64 19.40
C SER A 150 4.81 -9.87 18.14
N PRO A 151 5.97 -10.24 17.53
CA PRO A 151 6.31 -9.74 16.21
C PRO A 151 5.23 -10.11 15.19
N TRP A 152 5.18 -9.36 14.10
CA TRP A 152 4.39 -9.77 12.93
C TRP A 152 5.12 -10.86 12.18
N GLU A 153 4.36 -11.85 11.74
CA GLU A 153 4.81 -13.01 10.98
C GLU A 153 4.05 -13.02 9.66
N ASN A 154 4.75 -13.36 8.57
CA ASN A 154 4.13 -13.41 7.25
C ASN A 154 3.03 -14.47 7.20
N ALA A 155 2.03 -14.30 6.34
CA ALA A 155 1.11 -15.37 5.98
C ALA A 155 1.86 -16.61 5.45
N PHE A 156 1.29 -17.79 5.72
CA PHE A 156 1.85 -19.08 5.30
C PHE A 156 1.45 -19.47 3.88
N GLY A 157 0.45 -18.80 3.31
CA GLY A 157 0.04 -19.02 1.94
C GLY A 157 -1.10 -18.11 1.52
N LEU A 158 -1.43 -18.20 0.24
CA LEU A 158 -2.42 -17.35 -0.40
C LEU A 158 -3.30 -18.17 -1.34
N LYS A 159 -4.60 -17.93 -1.30
CA LYS A 159 -5.59 -18.38 -2.28
C LYS A 159 -6.05 -17.19 -3.10
N VAL A 160 -6.07 -17.32 -4.43
CA VAL A 160 -6.48 -16.25 -5.35
C VAL A 160 -7.51 -16.76 -6.33
N LYS A 161 -8.69 -16.14 -6.34
CA LYS A 161 -9.67 -16.28 -7.42
C LYS A 161 -9.67 -15.00 -8.26
N ARG A 162 -9.61 -15.14 -9.59
CA ARG A 162 -9.77 -14.01 -10.51
C ARG A 162 -11.11 -14.12 -11.24
N THR A 163 -11.78 -12.99 -11.37
CA THR A 163 -12.96 -12.82 -12.23
C THR A 163 -12.69 -11.68 -13.21
N ARG A 164 -12.84 -11.95 -14.50
CA ARG A 164 -12.65 -10.98 -15.57
C ARG A 164 -13.98 -10.34 -15.95
N PHE A 165 -13.97 -9.02 -16.02
CA PHE A 165 -15.06 -8.19 -16.50
C PHE A 165 -14.66 -7.49 -17.79
N SER A 166 -15.63 -6.94 -18.52
CA SER A 166 -15.38 -6.30 -19.81
C SER A 166 -14.54 -5.01 -19.71
N ASN A 167 -14.37 -4.45 -18.52
CA ASN A 167 -13.59 -3.24 -18.24
C ASN A 167 -12.60 -3.42 -17.08
N GLY A 168 -12.18 -4.65 -16.77
CA GLY A 168 -11.28 -4.87 -15.64
C GLY A 168 -11.28 -6.28 -15.08
N ASN A 169 -10.73 -6.44 -13.89
CA ASN A 169 -10.71 -7.70 -13.16
C ASN A 169 -11.03 -7.46 -11.69
N LEU A 170 -11.69 -8.44 -11.07
CA LEU A 170 -11.82 -8.59 -9.62
C LEU A 170 -10.94 -9.77 -9.18
N TYR A 171 -10.25 -9.61 -8.07
CA TYR A 171 -9.45 -10.63 -7.41
C TYR A 171 -9.99 -10.81 -6.00
N GLU A 172 -10.24 -12.06 -5.62
CA GLU A 172 -10.59 -12.45 -4.26
C GLU A 172 -9.38 -13.17 -3.69
N LEU A 173 -8.79 -12.58 -2.65
CA LEU A 173 -7.56 -13.04 -2.02
C LEU A 173 -7.90 -13.58 -0.63
N GLY A 174 -7.39 -14.74 -0.27
CA GLY A 174 -7.50 -15.30 1.08
C GLY A 174 -6.11 -15.65 1.60
N PHE A 175 -5.72 -15.07 2.73
CA PHE A 175 -4.45 -15.36 3.39
C PHE A 175 -4.65 -16.40 4.50
N GLU A 176 -3.61 -17.19 4.74
CA GLU A 176 -3.55 -18.22 5.77
C GLU A 176 -2.55 -17.84 6.87
N ASP A 177 -2.99 -17.89 8.13
CA ASP A 177 -2.20 -17.57 9.31
C ASP A 177 -1.58 -18.82 9.98
N GLN A 178 -1.99 -20.02 9.55
CA GLN A 178 -1.46 -21.30 10.02
C GLN A 178 -1.26 -22.32 8.89
N ALA A 179 -0.03 -22.80 8.71
CA ALA A 179 0.30 -23.79 7.69
C ALA A 179 -0.47 -25.13 7.75
N SER A 180 -1.24 -25.41 8.81
CA SER A 180 -1.94 -26.68 9.01
C SER A 180 -3.45 -26.64 8.75
N LEU A 181 -4.06 -25.45 8.57
CA LEU A 181 -5.52 -25.33 8.42
C LEU A 181 -5.96 -25.30 6.95
N ASP A 182 -5.14 -24.71 6.05
CA ASP A 182 -5.34 -24.69 4.60
C ASP A 182 -6.74 -24.19 4.18
N ASP A 183 -7.37 -23.32 4.97
CA ASP A 183 -8.70 -22.76 4.67
C ASP A 183 -8.61 -21.39 3.99
N TYR A 184 -7.49 -20.68 4.19
CA TYR A 184 -7.18 -19.39 3.58
C TYR A 184 -8.31 -18.38 3.80
N ASN A 185 -8.87 -18.33 5.01
CA ASN A 185 -9.96 -17.43 5.36
C ASN A 185 -9.61 -16.47 6.50
N ASP A 186 -8.36 -16.41 6.98
CA ASP A 186 -7.98 -15.58 8.12
C ASP A 186 -8.10 -14.08 7.81
N LEU A 187 -7.64 -13.70 6.61
CA LEU A 187 -7.77 -12.36 6.05
C LEU A 187 -8.21 -12.47 4.58
N GLU A 188 -9.44 -12.06 4.30
CA GLU A 188 -10.01 -12.09 2.96
C GLU A 188 -10.09 -10.68 2.37
N LEU A 189 -9.58 -10.51 1.16
CA LEU A 189 -9.60 -9.26 0.41
C LEU A 189 -10.37 -9.41 -0.89
N GLN A 190 -10.96 -8.30 -1.29
CA GLN A 190 -11.37 -8.10 -2.67
C GLN A 190 -10.60 -6.94 -3.26
N VAL A 191 -10.05 -7.13 -4.45
CA VAL A 191 -9.26 -6.15 -5.19
C VAL A 191 -9.78 -6.05 -6.62
N ALA A 192 -10.23 -4.87 -7.05
CA ALA A 192 -10.65 -4.63 -8.41
C ALA A 192 -9.68 -3.67 -9.11
N ILE A 193 -9.26 -4.03 -10.32
CA ILE A 193 -8.60 -3.11 -11.25
C ILE A 193 -9.58 -2.77 -12.37
N VAL A 194 -9.98 -1.50 -12.44
CA VAL A 194 -10.93 -0.99 -13.42
C VAL A 194 -10.18 -0.20 -14.47
N GLN A 195 -10.40 -0.51 -15.73
CA GLN A 195 -9.86 0.18 -16.89
C GLN A 195 -11.03 0.82 -17.65
N PRO A 196 -11.30 2.13 -17.47
CA PRO A 196 -12.36 2.80 -18.19
C PRO A 196 -12.07 2.71 -19.69
N SER A 197 -13.05 2.20 -20.45
CA SER A 197 -13.05 2.19 -21.91
C SER A 197 -13.13 3.58 -22.50
#